data_AF-A0AAD5V854-F1
#
_entry.id   AF-A0AAD5V854-F1
#
_cell.length_a   1.000
_cell.length_b   1.000
_cell.length_c   1.000
_cell.angle_alpha   90.00
_cell.angle_beta   90.00
_cell.angle_gamma   90.00
#
_symmetry.space_group_name_H-M   'P 1'
#
loop_
_entity.id
_entity.type
_entity.pdbx_description
1 polymer ?
#
loop_
_entity_poly.entity_id
_entity_poly.type
_entity_poly.pdbx_seq_one_letter_code
_entity_poly.pdbx_strand_id
1 'polypeptide(L)'
;MFGICPKDAERGQQFGRWGRTGPTKVCYNQITSATLKLMDGAGEIDILEGVNDVGPNQATLHTNSGCTMPSSRSQTGSSTGNNCDVATTNNAGCGVKVPSSNSYGPAFNNAGGGWYAMERTDSFIKVWFWSRGAGNIPNDVRNGATTVNTDAWGTPFAYFPDNSCDINDHFGWQNIIINLTLCGDWAGAVYSSQGCPGSCVDFVNKNPAAFEDAYFDLQWLKVYE
;
A
#
# COMPACT_ATOMS: atom_id res chain seq x y z
N MET A 1 -10.43 -0.47 6.78
CA MET A 1 -10.08 -1.80 6.23
C MET A 1 -10.61 -1.91 4.80
N PHE A 2 -9.85 -2.48 3.87
CA PHE A 2 -10.32 -2.75 2.52
C PHE A 2 -9.84 -4.12 2.01
N GLY A 3 -10.69 -4.78 1.21
CA GLY A 3 -10.37 -6.03 0.52
C GLY A 3 -10.28 -5.80 -0.99
N ILE A 4 -9.23 -6.30 -1.64
CA ILE A 4 -9.04 -6.15 -3.10
C ILE A 4 -9.19 -7.52 -3.78
N CYS A 5 -10.11 -7.63 -4.73
CA CYS A 5 -10.35 -8.82 -5.55
C CYS A 5 -9.57 -8.77 -6.87
N PRO A 6 -9.23 -9.93 -7.46
CA PRO A 6 -8.84 -9.99 -8.86
C PRO A 6 -10.08 -9.87 -9.75
N LYS A 7 -9.85 -9.44 -11.01
CA LYS A 7 -10.84 -9.50 -12.10
C LYS A 7 -11.64 -10.80 -12.06
N ASP A 8 -12.96 -10.68 -12.14
CA ASP A 8 -13.91 -11.77 -12.41
C ASP A 8 -14.20 -12.76 -11.27
N ALA A 9 -13.94 -12.41 -10.01
CA ALA A 9 -14.35 -13.24 -8.86
C ALA A 9 -15.87 -13.49 -8.73
N GLU A 10 -16.71 -12.74 -9.47
CA GLU A 10 -18.18 -12.91 -9.48
C GLU A 10 -18.78 -13.38 -10.81
N ARG A 11 -17.98 -13.60 -11.87
CA ARG A 11 -18.51 -14.11 -13.14
C ARG A 11 -18.10 -15.55 -13.37
N GLY A 12 -19.01 -16.45 -13.01
CA GLY A 12 -19.00 -17.82 -13.52
C GLY A 12 -19.23 -17.85 -15.02
N GLN A 13 -18.20 -17.56 -15.83
CA GLN A 13 -18.12 -17.93 -17.24
C GLN A 13 -16.66 -18.16 -17.63
N GLN A 14 -16.38 -19.37 -18.12
CA GLN A 14 -15.13 -19.73 -18.78
C GLN A 14 -14.91 -18.84 -20.01
N PHE A 15 -13.80 -18.09 -20.07
CA PHE A 15 -13.17 -17.73 -21.33
C PHE A 15 -11.64 -17.63 -21.19
N GLY A 16 -10.94 -18.42 -22.02
CA GLY A 16 -9.67 -18.05 -22.67
C GLY A 16 -8.40 -17.93 -21.84
N ARG A 17 -7.65 -19.04 -21.72
CA ARG A 17 -6.20 -19.02 -21.46
C ARG A 17 -5.48 -18.01 -22.36
N TRP A 18 -4.54 -17.25 -21.81
CA TRP A 18 -3.17 -17.14 -22.35
C TRP A 18 -2.17 -16.92 -21.21
N GLY A 19 -1.44 -17.97 -20.87
CA GLY A 19 -0.19 -17.81 -20.15
C GLY A 19 0.82 -17.13 -21.06
N ARG A 20 1.50 -16.09 -20.57
CA ARG A 20 2.80 -15.66 -21.09
C ARG A 20 3.86 -16.02 -20.07
N THR A 21 4.39 -17.22 -20.24
CA THR A 21 5.70 -17.63 -19.72
C THR A 21 6.78 -16.92 -20.54
N GLY A 22 7.51 -15.99 -19.93
CA GLY A 22 8.70 -15.37 -20.52
C GLY A 22 9.50 -14.57 -19.47
N PRO A 23 10.84 -14.70 -19.41
CA PRO A 23 11.69 -13.96 -18.48
C PRO A 23 12.05 -12.60 -19.08
N THR A 24 11.09 -11.69 -19.08
CA THR A 24 11.35 -10.26 -19.27
C THR A 24 10.70 -9.57 -18.10
N LYS A 25 11.43 -8.72 -17.38
CA LYS A 25 10.83 -7.81 -16.39
C LYS A 25 9.80 -6.98 -17.16
N VAL A 26 8.52 -7.31 -17.02
CA VAL A 26 7.47 -6.54 -17.65
C VAL A 26 6.97 -5.56 -16.61
N CYS A 27 7.22 -4.27 -16.85
CA CYS A 27 6.60 -3.18 -16.09
C CYS A 27 5.15 -3.08 -16.61
N TYR A 28 4.20 -3.70 -15.91
CA TYR A 28 2.76 -3.63 -16.15
C TYR A 28 2.05 -3.12 -14.90
N ASN A 29 1.66 -1.84 -14.94
CA ASN A 29 0.92 -1.06 -13.93
C ASN A 29 1.79 -0.02 -13.20
N GLN A 30 1.87 1.14 -13.84
CA GLN A 30 2.31 2.35 -13.20
C GLN A 30 1.23 2.77 -12.20
N ILE A 31 1.56 2.56 -10.93
CA ILE A 31 0.87 3.01 -9.70
C ILE A 31 -0.16 2.03 -9.15
N THR A 32 -0.04 1.75 -7.85
CA THR A 32 -1.18 1.51 -6.97
C THR A 32 -0.83 2.27 -5.70
N SER A 33 -1.44 3.43 -5.52
CA SER A 33 -1.48 4.12 -4.23
C SER A 33 -2.94 4.08 -3.77
N ALA A 34 -3.21 3.28 -2.74
CA ALA A 34 -4.32 3.57 -1.83
C ALA A 34 -3.71 4.31 -0.65
N THR A 35 -3.48 5.60 -0.85
CA THR A 35 -2.95 6.50 0.17
C THR A 35 -4.11 7.14 0.93
N LEU A 36 -4.11 7.03 2.26
CA LEU A 36 -4.98 7.87 3.07
C LEU A 36 -4.34 9.26 3.16
N LYS A 37 -4.77 10.19 2.30
CA LYS A 37 -4.23 11.56 2.28
C LYS A 37 -5.26 12.55 2.79
N LEU A 38 -4.80 13.47 3.63
CA LEU A 38 -5.43 14.78 3.79
C LEU A 38 -4.69 15.89 3.08
N MET A 39 -5.47 16.87 2.67
CA MET A 39 -4.98 18.21 2.36
C MET A 39 -5.15 19.11 3.60
N ASP A 40 -4.20 20.04 3.75
CA ASP A 40 -4.06 21.09 4.79
C ASP A 40 -3.08 20.88 5.96
N GLY A 41 -1.92 20.26 5.71
CA GLY A 41 -0.73 20.47 6.55
C GLY A 41 -0.65 19.63 7.83
N ALA A 42 -1.57 18.68 8.03
CA ALA A 42 -1.48 17.58 8.98
C ALA A 42 -1.19 16.28 8.22
N GLY A 43 -0.36 15.41 8.77
CA GLY A 43 0.34 14.31 8.10
C GLY A 43 -0.48 13.32 7.29
N GLU A 44 0.22 12.50 6.51
CA GLU A 44 -0.29 11.55 5.52
C GLU A 44 0.12 10.11 5.89
N ILE A 45 -0.79 9.16 5.63
CA ILE A 45 -0.64 7.74 5.96
C ILE A 45 -0.81 6.91 4.68
N ASP A 46 0.29 6.44 4.13
CA ASP A 46 0.29 5.49 3.04
C ASP A 46 0.06 4.07 3.58
N ILE A 47 -1.01 3.41 3.12
CA ILE A 47 -1.36 2.05 3.53
C ILE A 47 -0.88 1.04 2.48
N LEU A 48 -1.14 1.34 1.21
CA LEU A 48 -0.71 0.58 0.04
C LEU A 48 -0.14 1.57 -0.96
N GLU A 49 1.16 1.53 -1.20
CA GLU A 49 1.85 2.47 -2.07
C GLU A 49 3.04 1.80 -2.76
N GLY A 50 3.21 2.11 -4.05
CA GLY A 50 4.35 1.66 -4.82
C GLY A 50 4.33 2.19 -6.25
N VAL A 51 5.38 1.82 -6.99
CA VAL A 51 5.61 2.29 -8.35
C VAL A 51 6.16 1.15 -9.22
N ASN A 52 5.80 1.17 -10.50
CA ASN A 52 6.40 0.32 -11.54
C ASN A 52 6.42 -1.19 -11.22
N ASP A 53 5.37 -1.69 -10.54
CA ASP A 53 5.22 -3.11 -10.13
C ASP A 53 6.28 -3.67 -9.20
N VAL A 54 7.10 -2.78 -8.63
CA VAL A 54 8.16 -3.17 -7.72
C VAL A 54 7.58 -3.34 -6.32
N GLY A 55 7.27 -4.58 -5.97
CA GLY A 55 6.99 -4.97 -4.59
C GLY A 55 8.26 -5.09 -3.73
N PRO A 56 8.10 -5.38 -2.43
CA PRO A 56 6.83 -5.48 -1.71
C PRO A 56 6.17 -4.11 -1.48
N ASN A 57 4.93 -4.11 -1.01
CA ASN A 57 4.26 -2.89 -0.54
C ASN A 57 5.04 -2.25 0.62
N GLN A 58 4.84 -0.95 0.83
CA GLN A 58 5.25 -0.24 2.03
C GLN A 58 4.09 0.56 2.60
N ALA A 59 4.04 0.67 3.92
CA ALA A 59 3.28 1.72 4.59
C ALA A 59 4.24 2.82 5.03
N THR A 60 3.86 4.08 4.84
CA THR A 60 4.72 5.25 5.07
C THR A 60 3.95 6.32 5.80
N LEU A 61 4.61 7.01 6.73
CA LEU A 61 4.09 8.25 7.27
C LEU A 61 4.88 9.44 6.75
N HIS A 62 4.15 10.50 6.43
CA HIS A 62 4.67 11.80 6.04
C HIS A 62 4.13 12.85 7.01
N THR A 63 5.02 13.59 7.68
CA THR A 63 4.65 14.61 8.66
C THR A 63 5.43 15.90 8.43
N ASN A 64 5.07 16.95 9.16
CA ASN A 64 5.98 18.05 9.42
C ASN A 64 7.03 17.63 10.47
N SER A 65 7.83 18.58 10.97
CA SER A 65 8.95 18.28 11.86
C SER A 65 8.54 17.76 13.24
N GLY A 66 9.40 16.94 13.85
CA GLY A 66 9.19 16.43 15.20
C GLY A 66 8.46 15.09 15.29
N CYS A 67 8.51 14.28 14.23
CA CYS A 67 8.00 12.91 14.25
C CYS A 67 9.09 11.92 13.79
N THR A 68 9.53 11.07 14.70
CA THR A 68 10.47 9.98 14.42
C THR A 68 10.04 8.69 15.07
N MET A 69 10.41 7.58 14.44
CA MET A 69 10.12 6.23 14.87
C MET A 69 11.32 5.60 15.55
N PRO A 70 11.12 4.80 16.62
CA PRO A 70 12.21 4.02 17.20
C PRO A 70 12.73 2.98 16.19
N SER A 71 14.03 2.70 16.25
CA SER A 71 14.70 1.76 15.35
C SER A 71 14.23 0.31 15.53
N SER A 72 13.81 -0.04 16.74
CA SER A 72 13.23 -1.34 17.07
C SER A 72 11.77 -1.17 17.47
N ARG A 73 10.89 -1.93 16.82
CA ARG A 73 9.45 -1.88 16.97
C ARG A 73 8.89 -3.30 16.92
N SER A 74 7.79 -3.55 17.64
CA SER A 74 7.09 -4.83 17.58
C SER A 74 6.26 -4.93 16.29
N GLN A 75 6.95 -5.16 15.17
CA GLN A 75 6.38 -5.24 13.83
C GLN A 75 7.05 -6.37 13.03
N THR A 76 6.37 -6.91 12.02
CA THR A 76 6.93 -7.97 11.17
C THR A 76 7.68 -7.45 9.93
N GLY A 77 7.46 -6.19 9.55
CA GLY A 77 8.08 -5.55 8.40
C GLY A 77 9.40 -4.84 8.71
N SER A 78 10.10 -4.46 7.64
CA SER A 78 11.43 -3.84 7.70
C SER A 78 11.34 -2.33 7.50
N SER A 79 11.87 -1.56 8.45
CA SER A 79 11.94 -0.09 8.33
C SER A 79 12.85 0.32 7.17
N THR A 80 12.41 1.27 6.35
CA THR A 80 13.21 1.90 5.29
C THR A 80 13.74 3.27 5.71
N GLY A 81 13.16 3.86 6.76
CA GLY A 81 13.50 5.15 7.32
C GLY A 81 12.71 5.37 8.60
N ASN A 82 13.31 6.09 9.55
CA ASN A 82 12.69 6.34 10.86
C ASN A 82 12.26 7.80 11.05
N ASN A 83 12.59 8.71 10.12
CA ASN A 83 12.19 10.11 10.23
C ASN A 83 11.01 10.36 9.30
N CYS A 84 9.89 10.85 9.84
CA CYS A 84 8.66 11.04 9.07
C CYS A 84 8.57 12.45 8.47
N ASP A 85 9.45 13.37 8.89
CA ASP A 85 9.50 14.76 8.42
C ASP A 85 9.92 14.84 6.96
N VAL A 86 8.99 15.25 6.10
CA VAL A 86 9.19 15.35 4.65
C VAL A 86 10.26 16.36 4.25
N ALA A 87 10.46 17.42 5.01
CA ALA A 87 11.46 18.45 4.70
C ALA A 87 12.88 17.91 4.89
N THR A 88 13.08 17.05 5.89
CA THR A 88 14.39 16.45 6.19
C THR A 88 14.69 15.20 5.37
N THR A 89 13.65 14.50 4.92
CA THR A 89 13.76 13.24 4.19
C THR A 89 13.57 13.37 2.68
N ASN A 90 13.44 14.61 2.18
CA ASN A 90 13.08 14.88 0.78
C ASN A 90 11.84 14.07 0.35
N ASN A 91 10.80 14.15 1.19
CA ASN A 91 9.53 13.45 1.05
C ASN A 91 9.61 11.92 1.07
N ALA A 92 10.70 11.30 1.54
CA ALA A 92 10.74 9.84 1.70
C ALA A 92 9.89 9.34 2.88
N GLY A 93 9.73 10.16 3.92
CA GLY A 93 8.98 9.79 5.12
C GLY A 93 9.59 8.62 5.90
N CYS A 94 8.82 8.06 6.83
CA CYS A 94 9.23 6.89 7.61
C CYS A 94 8.45 5.66 7.15
N GLY A 95 9.07 4.87 6.27
CA GLY A 95 8.44 3.70 5.65
C GLY A 95 8.72 2.38 6.37
N VAL A 96 7.81 1.42 6.23
CA VAL A 96 7.98 0.03 6.63
C VAL A 96 7.51 -0.89 5.50
N LYS A 97 8.41 -1.72 4.98
CA LYS A 97 8.11 -2.69 3.93
C LYS A 97 7.45 -3.94 4.49
N VAL A 98 6.41 -4.41 3.81
CA VAL A 98 5.75 -5.69 4.09
C VAL A 98 6.75 -6.82 3.84
N PRO A 99 6.88 -7.83 4.73
CA PRO A 99 7.83 -8.93 4.52
C PRO A 99 7.41 -9.90 3.41
N SER A 100 6.14 -9.87 2.98
CA SER A 100 5.59 -10.73 1.93
C SER A 100 5.78 -10.15 0.54
N SER A 101 6.28 -10.96 -0.40
CA SER A 101 6.46 -10.59 -1.81
C SER A 101 5.15 -10.43 -2.58
N ASN A 102 4.05 -11.04 -2.12
CA ASN A 102 2.73 -10.96 -2.74
C ASN A 102 1.86 -9.82 -2.17
N SER A 103 2.48 -8.80 -1.61
CA SER A 103 1.80 -7.66 -0.98
C SER A 103 1.46 -6.52 -1.95
N TYR A 104 2.05 -6.50 -3.14
CA TYR A 104 1.88 -5.43 -4.11
C TYR A 104 1.87 -5.94 -5.55
N GLY A 105 1.24 -5.16 -6.45
CA GLY A 105 1.38 -5.29 -7.89
C GLY A 105 0.99 -6.66 -8.45
N PRO A 106 1.67 -7.15 -9.51
CA PRO A 106 1.33 -8.42 -10.17
C PRO A 106 1.38 -9.63 -9.23
N ALA A 107 2.28 -9.64 -8.24
CA ALA A 107 2.37 -10.72 -7.28
C ALA A 107 1.15 -10.78 -6.34
N PHE A 108 0.63 -9.61 -5.94
CA PHE A 108 -0.62 -9.49 -5.20
C PHE A 108 -1.83 -9.91 -6.04
N ASN A 109 -1.91 -9.45 -7.29
CA ASN A 109 -2.97 -9.81 -8.22
C ASN A 109 -3.02 -11.32 -8.47
N ASN A 110 -1.86 -11.94 -8.73
CA ASN A 110 -1.74 -13.39 -8.91
C ASN A 110 -2.09 -14.20 -7.65
N ALA A 111 -1.95 -13.62 -6.47
CA ALA A 111 -2.38 -14.24 -5.21
C ALA A 111 -3.89 -14.07 -4.94
N GLY A 112 -4.64 -13.43 -5.85
CA GLY A 112 -6.06 -13.11 -5.67
C GLY A 112 -6.30 -11.93 -4.72
N GLY A 113 -5.31 -11.06 -4.59
CA GLY A 113 -5.32 -9.90 -3.71
C GLY A 113 -5.26 -10.25 -2.23
N GLY A 114 -6.01 -9.53 -1.42
CA GLY A 114 -5.97 -9.67 0.03
C GLY A 114 -6.65 -8.50 0.75
N TRP A 115 -6.31 -8.38 2.03
CA TRP A 115 -6.85 -7.37 2.94
C TRP A 115 -5.75 -6.50 3.49
N TYR A 116 -6.00 -5.20 3.49
CA TYR A 116 -5.24 -4.22 4.23
C TYR A 116 -6.13 -3.62 5.33
N ALA A 117 -5.58 -3.53 6.53
CA ALA A 117 -6.20 -2.84 7.65
C ALA A 117 -5.22 -1.83 8.24
N MET A 118 -5.75 -0.69 8.65
CA MET A 118 -5.02 0.33 9.39
C MET A 118 -5.85 0.65 10.63
N GLU A 119 -5.19 0.65 11.78
CA GLU A 119 -5.71 1.12 13.05
C GLU A 119 -4.95 2.38 13.42
N ARG A 120 -5.67 3.43 13.75
CA ARG A 120 -5.11 4.67 14.26
C ARG A 120 -5.77 5.00 15.60
N THR A 121 -4.93 5.40 16.54
CA THR A 121 -5.32 5.98 17.83
C THR A 121 -4.50 7.26 18.03
N ASP A 122 -4.70 7.92 19.17
CA ASP A 122 -3.88 9.07 19.56
C ASP A 122 -2.43 8.67 19.91
N SER A 123 -2.17 7.38 20.14
CA SER A 123 -0.86 6.86 20.57
C SER A 123 -0.12 6.03 19.52
N PHE A 124 -0.79 5.62 18.44
CA PHE A 124 -0.14 4.86 17.38
C PHE A 124 -0.91 4.79 16.07
N ILE A 125 -0.18 4.43 15.02
CA ILE A 125 -0.73 3.89 13.77
C ILE A 125 -0.16 2.48 13.57
N LYS A 126 -1.02 1.52 13.22
CA LYS A 126 -0.63 0.14 12.87
C LYS A 126 -1.20 -0.24 11.51
N VAL A 127 -0.46 -1.03 10.74
CA VAL A 127 -0.91 -1.53 9.44
C VAL A 127 -0.69 -3.03 9.34
N TRP A 128 -1.71 -3.75 8.87
CA TRP A 128 -1.69 -5.19 8.61
C TRP A 128 -1.95 -5.48 7.13
N PHE A 129 -1.39 -6.60 6.69
CA PHE A 129 -1.64 -7.18 5.39
C PHE A 129 -1.91 -8.67 5.55
N TRP A 130 -2.97 -9.15 4.93
CA TRP A 130 -3.25 -10.57 4.77
C TRP A 130 -3.50 -10.90 3.30
N SER A 131 -2.67 -11.78 2.71
CA SER A 131 -2.93 -12.31 1.38
C SER A 131 -4.21 -13.16 1.37
N ARG A 132 -4.94 -13.17 0.24
CA ARG A 132 -6.24 -13.86 0.08
C ARG A 132 -6.26 -15.28 0.64
N GLY A 133 -5.21 -16.05 0.35
CA GLY A 133 -5.07 -17.46 0.72
C GLY A 133 -4.48 -17.72 2.11
N ALA A 134 -4.20 -16.67 2.91
CA ALA A 134 -3.63 -16.85 4.23
C ALA A 134 -4.61 -17.61 5.16
N GLY A 135 -4.05 -18.48 6.00
CA GLY A 135 -4.82 -19.27 6.98
C GLY A 135 -5.16 -18.50 8.26
N ASN A 136 -4.43 -17.42 8.56
CA ASN A 136 -4.50 -16.65 9.80
C ASN A 136 -5.26 -15.32 9.65
N ILE A 137 -6.17 -15.22 8.69
CA ILE A 137 -6.97 -14.00 8.48
C ILE A 137 -8.04 -13.95 9.55
N PRO A 138 -8.09 -12.90 10.39
CA PRO A 138 -9.13 -12.74 11.39
C PRO A 138 -10.53 -12.80 10.77
N ASN A 139 -11.50 -13.38 11.48
CA ASN A 139 -12.83 -13.62 10.94
C ASN A 139 -13.61 -12.31 10.69
N ASP A 140 -13.38 -11.30 11.53
CA ASP A 140 -13.91 -9.95 11.39
C ASP A 140 -13.33 -9.24 10.15
N VAL A 141 -12.04 -9.48 9.84
CA VAL A 141 -11.39 -9.01 8.62
C VAL A 141 -11.96 -9.72 7.39
N ARG A 142 -11.94 -11.05 7.36
CA ARG A 142 -12.30 -11.84 6.17
C ARG A 142 -13.72 -11.56 5.70
N ASN A 143 -14.67 -11.44 6.64
CA ASN A 143 -16.09 -11.29 6.32
C ASN A 143 -16.57 -9.84 6.37
N GLY A 144 -15.70 -8.88 6.72
CA GLY A 144 -16.11 -7.51 6.99
C GLY A 144 -17.22 -7.47 8.03
N ALA A 145 -16.93 -7.89 9.27
CA ALA A 145 -17.92 -7.85 10.34
C ALA A 145 -18.36 -6.41 10.65
N THR A 146 -19.46 -6.24 11.39
CA THR A 146 -19.91 -4.91 11.88
C THR A 146 -19.16 -4.48 13.13
N THR A 147 -18.45 -5.40 13.78
CA THR A 147 -17.59 -5.17 14.94
C THR A 147 -16.24 -5.81 14.69
N VAL A 148 -15.17 -5.17 15.16
CA VAL A 148 -13.79 -5.63 14.98
C VAL A 148 -13.05 -5.67 16.31
N ASN A 149 -12.06 -6.56 16.43
CA ASN A 149 -11.15 -6.61 17.57
C ASN A 149 -9.69 -6.66 17.08
N THR A 150 -9.04 -5.50 17.08
CA THR A 150 -7.66 -5.33 16.60
C THR A 150 -6.64 -6.05 17.47
N ASP A 151 -6.92 -6.31 18.76
CA ASP A 151 -6.04 -7.10 19.63
C ASP A 151 -5.90 -8.56 19.17
N ALA A 152 -6.89 -9.07 18.44
CA ALA A 152 -6.91 -10.43 17.90
C ALA A 152 -6.24 -10.56 16.52
N TRP A 153 -5.76 -9.45 15.93
CA TRP A 153 -5.19 -9.43 14.57
C TRP A 153 -3.72 -9.86 14.50
N GLY A 154 -3.07 -10.02 15.65
CA GLY A 154 -1.65 -10.36 15.74
C GLY A 154 -0.73 -9.18 15.42
N THR A 155 0.57 -9.47 15.24
CA THR A 155 1.59 -8.43 15.05
C THR A 155 1.42 -7.71 13.70
N PRO A 156 1.31 -6.37 13.67
CA PRO A 156 1.23 -5.61 12.42
C PRO A 156 2.53 -5.71 11.62
N PHE A 157 2.47 -5.48 10.31
CA PHE A 157 3.70 -5.36 9.53
C PHE A 157 4.37 -4.02 9.74
N ALA A 158 3.59 -2.97 9.97
CA ALA A 158 4.09 -1.64 10.30
C ALA A 158 3.47 -1.16 11.62
N TYR A 159 4.32 -0.70 12.53
CA TYR A 159 3.90 -0.08 13.77
C TYR A 159 4.56 1.30 13.88
N PHE A 160 3.77 2.33 14.14
CA PHE A 160 4.24 3.70 14.30
C PHE A 160 3.80 4.20 15.68
N PRO A 161 4.61 3.99 16.73
CA PRO A 161 4.27 4.42 18.09
C PRO A 161 4.53 5.91 18.32
N ASP A 162 3.98 6.44 19.40
CA ASP A 162 4.09 7.84 19.81
C ASP A 162 5.38 8.23 20.56
N ASN A 163 6.35 7.32 20.69
CA ASN A 163 7.57 7.53 21.51
C ASN A 163 8.32 8.85 21.22
N SER A 164 8.37 9.26 19.96
CA SER A 164 9.04 10.49 19.51
C SER A 164 8.27 11.12 18.34
N CYS A 165 6.95 10.96 18.37
CA CYS A 165 6.01 11.46 17.38
C CYS A 165 4.65 11.59 18.04
N ASP A 166 4.18 12.81 18.31
CA ASP A 166 2.82 13.00 18.81
C ASP A 166 1.80 12.71 17.69
N ILE A 167 1.24 11.50 17.67
CA ILE A 167 0.36 11.05 16.59
C ILE A 167 -0.90 11.92 16.52
N ASN A 168 -1.41 12.40 17.65
CA ASN A 168 -2.61 13.23 17.67
C ASN A 168 -2.34 14.64 17.10
N ASP A 169 -1.20 15.23 17.43
CA ASP A 169 -0.81 16.55 16.90
C ASP A 169 -0.41 16.49 15.43
N HIS A 170 0.24 15.39 15.00
CA HIS A 170 0.70 15.22 13.62
C HIS A 170 -0.41 14.85 12.65
N PHE A 171 -1.44 14.14 13.10
CA PHE A 171 -2.48 13.62 12.21
C PHE A 171 -3.85 14.17 12.62
N GLY A 172 -4.44 15.03 11.78
CA GLY A 172 -5.81 15.53 11.98
C GLY A 172 -6.90 14.60 11.44
N TRP A 173 -8.08 15.14 11.16
CA TRP A 173 -9.22 14.44 10.56
C TRP A 173 -8.94 13.91 9.16
N GLN A 174 -8.81 12.60 8.93
CA GLN A 174 -8.34 12.02 7.65
C GLN A 174 -9.40 11.75 6.58
N ASN A 175 -9.04 11.95 5.31
CA ASN A 175 -9.81 11.54 4.13
C ASN A 175 -9.17 10.29 3.54
N ILE A 176 -10.00 9.37 3.05
CA ILE A 176 -9.52 8.20 2.32
C ILE A 176 -9.35 8.55 0.85
N ILE A 177 -8.14 8.39 0.33
CA ILE A 177 -7.84 8.52 -1.10
C ILE A 177 -7.47 7.15 -1.68
N ILE A 178 -8.00 6.88 -2.86
CA ILE A 178 -7.61 5.73 -3.68
C ILE A 178 -7.36 6.31 -5.06
N ASN A 179 -6.12 6.26 -5.52
CA ASN A 179 -5.76 6.89 -6.78
C ASN A 179 -4.79 6.05 -7.60
N LEU A 180 -4.84 6.32 -8.90
CA LEU A 180 -3.91 5.85 -9.90
C LEU A 180 -3.40 7.09 -10.62
N THR A 181 -2.14 7.45 -10.40
CA THR A 181 -1.47 8.46 -11.23
C THR A 181 -0.46 7.75 -12.15
N LEU A 182 0.29 8.47 -12.99
CA LEU A 182 1.27 7.87 -13.90
C LEU A 182 2.54 8.72 -13.88
N CYS A 183 3.71 8.07 -13.81
CA CYS A 183 5.01 8.74 -13.73
C CYS A 183 5.14 9.66 -12.50
N GLY A 184 5.02 10.97 -12.69
CA GLY A 184 5.19 11.96 -11.64
C GLY A 184 6.53 11.90 -10.92
N ASP A 185 6.55 12.49 -9.73
CA ASP A 185 7.76 12.73 -8.94
C ASP A 185 8.47 11.45 -8.52
N TRP A 186 7.72 10.40 -8.19
CA TRP A 186 8.30 9.14 -7.77
C TRP A 186 8.44 8.14 -8.91
N ALA A 187 7.34 7.66 -9.51
CA ALA A 187 7.40 6.56 -10.48
C ALA A 187 8.24 6.92 -11.71
N GLY A 188 8.16 8.18 -12.17
CA GLY A 188 8.95 8.71 -13.26
C GLY A 188 10.45 8.78 -12.93
N ALA A 189 10.81 9.20 -11.73
CA ALA A 189 12.20 9.36 -11.31
C ALA A 189 12.96 8.02 -11.19
N VAL A 190 12.29 6.95 -10.78
CA VAL A 190 12.90 5.62 -10.60
C VAL A 190 12.65 4.66 -11.77
N TYR A 191 11.93 5.09 -12.81
CA TYR A 191 11.49 4.24 -13.92
C TYR A 191 12.64 3.47 -14.60
N SER A 192 13.67 4.18 -15.04
CA SER A 192 14.81 3.58 -15.75
C SER A 192 15.66 2.71 -14.84
N SER A 193 15.90 3.14 -13.59
CA SER A 193 16.70 2.37 -12.62
C SER A 193 16.02 1.09 -12.17
N GLN A 194 14.68 1.02 -12.25
CA GLN A 194 13.90 -0.19 -12.02
C GLN A 194 13.84 -1.12 -13.24
N GLY A 195 14.47 -0.73 -14.36
CA GLY A 195 14.65 -1.56 -15.55
C GLY A 195 13.53 -1.40 -16.58
N CYS A 196 12.69 -0.37 -16.45
CA CYS A 196 11.65 -0.11 -17.44
C CYS A 196 12.22 0.63 -18.67
N PRO A 197 11.72 0.33 -19.88
CA PRO A 197 12.33 0.81 -21.13
C PRO A 197 11.94 2.25 -21.46
N GLY A 198 12.90 3.02 -21.98
CA GLY A 198 12.66 4.39 -22.48
C GLY A 198 12.37 5.40 -21.36
N SER A 199 11.58 6.43 -21.68
CA SER A 199 11.07 7.36 -20.68
C SER A 199 9.68 6.92 -20.21
N CYS A 200 9.36 7.21 -18.95
CA CYS A 200 8.04 6.87 -18.39
C CYS A 200 6.89 7.51 -19.20
N VAL A 201 7.03 8.81 -19.52
CA VAL A 201 6.01 9.57 -20.26
C VAL A 201 5.83 9.02 -21.67
N ASP A 202 6.91 8.66 -22.37
CA ASP A 202 6.79 8.04 -23.69
C ASP A 202 6.09 6.70 -23.62
N PHE A 203 6.41 5.88 -22.62
CA PHE A 203 5.80 4.57 -22.46
C PHE A 203 4.29 4.70 -22.21
N VAL A 204 3.89 5.57 -21.28
CA VAL A 204 2.49 5.87 -20.98
C VAL A 204 1.73 6.33 -22.23
N ASN A 205 2.29 7.29 -22.98
CA ASN A 205 1.61 7.86 -24.15
C ASN A 205 1.45 6.87 -25.32
N LYS A 206 2.37 5.91 -25.47
CA LYS A 206 2.47 5.05 -26.65
C LYS A 206 1.93 3.63 -26.43
N ASN A 207 1.66 3.23 -25.19
CA ASN A 207 1.30 1.85 -24.85
C ASN A 207 0.00 1.77 -24.03
N PRO A 208 -1.15 2.26 -24.52
CA PRO A 208 -2.40 2.24 -23.75
C PRO A 208 -2.84 0.82 -23.32
N ALA A 209 -2.57 -0.19 -24.16
CA ALA A 209 -2.87 -1.59 -23.82
C ALA A 209 -2.04 -2.15 -22.66
N ALA A 210 -0.94 -1.50 -22.26
CA ALA A 210 -0.16 -1.92 -21.10
C ALA A 210 -0.83 -1.58 -19.75
N PHE A 211 -1.95 -0.87 -19.76
CA PHE A 211 -2.69 -0.43 -18.57
C PHE A 211 -4.04 -1.13 -18.40
N GLU A 212 -4.30 -2.23 -19.13
CA GLU A 212 -5.54 -3.01 -18.98
C GLU A 212 -5.73 -3.56 -17.56
N ASP A 213 -4.64 -3.80 -16.84
CA ASP A 213 -4.64 -4.29 -15.46
C ASP A 213 -4.41 -3.17 -14.42
N ALA A 214 -4.37 -1.90 -14.84
CA ALA A 214 -4.16 -0.77 -13.95
C ALA A 214 -5.50 -0.26 -13.39
N TYR A 215 -6.10 -1.02 -12.48
CA TYR A 215 -7.36 -0.65 -11.80
C TYR A 215 -7.37 -1.18 -10.36
N PHE A 216 -8.25 -0.60 -9.53
CA PHE A 216 -8.62 -1.17 -8.23
C PHE A 216 -9.95 -1.90 -8.37
N ASP A 217 -10.01 -3.14 -7.89
CA ASP A 217 -11.25 -3.90 -7.70
C ASP A 217 -11.42 -4.18 -6.21
N LEU A 218 -12.27 -3.39 -5.58
CA LEU A 218 -12.48 -3.39 -4.14
C LEU A 218 -13.74 -4.18 -3.81
N GLN A 219 -13.58 -5.25 -3.01
CA GLN A 219 -14.71 -6.00 -2.48
C GLN A 219 -15.53 -5.15 -1.52
N TRP A 220 -14.84 -4.40 -0.67
CA TRP A 220 -15.44 -3.43 0.24
C TRP A 220 -14.36 -2.53 0.84
N LEU A 221 -14.81 -1.39 1.33
CA LEU A 221 -14.09 -0.50 2.21
C LEU A 221 -14.96 -0.24 3.45
N LYS A 222 -14.42 -0.47 4.64
CA LYS A 222 -15.12 -0.31 5.92
C LYS A 222 -14.29 0.52 6.90
N VAL A 223 -14.96 1.43 7.59
CA VAL A 223 -14.42 2.28 8.66
C VAL A 223 -15.17 1.92 9.95
N TYR A 224 -14.44 1.88 11.06
CA TYR A 224 -14.95 1.57 12.40
C TYR A 224 -14.43 2.66 13.35
N GLU A 225 -15.21 2.96 14.38
CA GLU A 225 -14.93 3.96 15.42
C GLU A 225 -15.25 3.37 16.80
#